data_AF-A0A963RZ95-F1
#
_entry.id   AF-A0A963RZ95-F1
#
_cell.length_a   1.000
_cell.length_b   1.000
_cell.length_c   1.000
_cell.angle_alpha   90.00
_cell.angle_beta   90.00
_cell.angle_gamma   90.00
#
_symmetry.space_group_name_H-M   'P 1'
#
loop_
_entity.id
_entity.type
_entity.pdbx_description
1 polymer ?
#
loop_
_entity_poly.entity_id
_entity_poly.type
_entity_poly.pdbx_seq_one_letter_code
_entity_poly.pdbx_strand_id
1 'polypeptide(L)'
;MQTTLPGERMDNAPLIKELDFTPFRMRVSTERYHSPEFHERERENLWMRVWQVAGRAEDIPEAGDWMEYRLFDQSWVLVRGKDGAIRGFVNACRHRGNAFCEGRGHAARFTCPYHNWSYGLDGQLLAVAKPDFDGTTEEFVGNKDELGLVQVPVEVFGGFIFLNPDRNAEPLADFLGEAAEFLAAYKCEEMVAHGLNVKETIECNWKVVMDAFQEGYHVQGVHPELVAAMDESLERYGFFGDHSIATAPFGAAHDAGVEVEIEGIRGLPATFPAVADALPRFEDLLGEHRGGSGEYTFPEGTTPRLLLQQALRETWTAKGLDVSGLTQNQLTDNQFYLLFPNFFITIHAGEGTFISSVPHPDGEPNRCIWHVVNYQWFPPEERAANKAELVEIAEDDHFPYFLALEQDYEQMEHQQRGLRQSMLQEMALTRQEVRLAHYHAAISSWVGE
;
A
#
# COMPACT_ATOMS: atom_id res chain seq x y z
N MET A 1 7.56 -33.91 1.41
CA MET A 1 6.28 -33.20 1.25
C MET A 1 6.60 -31.99 0.41
N GLN A 2 5.98 -31.83 -0.76
CA GLN A 2 6.09 -30.57 -1.50
C GLN A 2 5.57 -29.48 -0.57
N THR A 3 6.44 -28.57 -0.17
CA THR A 3 6.04 -27.36 0.54
C THR A 3 5.27 -26.51 -0.48
N THR A 4 3.95 -26.44 -0.32
CA THR A 4 3.10 -25.56 -1.13
C THR A 4 3.50 -24.11 -0.87
N LEU A 5 3.77 -23.35 -1.93
CA LEU A 5 4.10 -21.93 -1.79
C LEU A 5 2.83 -21.15 -1.40
N PRO A 6 2.90 -20.13 -0.52
CA PRO A 6 1.71 -19.38 -0.12
C PRO A 6 0.88 -18.86 -1.29
N GLY A 7 1.55 -18.33 -2.33
CA GLY A 7 0.90 -17.82 -3.53
C GLY A 7 0.11 -18.85 -4.35
N GLU A 8 0.33 -20.16 -4.16
CA GLU A 8 -0.45 -21.20 -4.87
C GLU A 8 -1.94 -21.13 -4.52
N ARG A 9 -2.30 -20.60 -3.35
CA ARG A 9 -3.69 -20.37 -2.99
C ARG A 9 -4.33 -19.31 -3.90
N MET A 10 -3.60 -18.27 -4.25
CA MET A 10 -4.07 -17.25 -5.20
C MET A 10 -4.06 -17.75 -6.64
N ASP A 11 -3.09 -18.57 -7.03
CA ASP A 11 -3.04 -19.20 -8.36
C ASP A 11 -4.26 -20.11 -8.64
N ASN A 12 -4.88 -20.61 -7.56
CA ASN A 12 -6.07 -21.45 -7.61
C ASN A 12 -7.33 -20.75 -7.07
N ALA A 13 -7.28 -19.44 -6.80
CA ALA A 13 -8.46 -18.70 -6.35
C ALA A 13 -9.53 -18.66 -7.45
N PRO A 14 -10.82 -18.53 -7.08
CA PRO A 14 -11.91 -18.53 -8.05
C PRO A 14 -11.77 -17.41 -9.07
N LEU A 15 -12.06 -17.74 -10.33
CA LEU A 15 -12.27 -16.75 -11.39
C LEU A 15 -13.56 -15.96 -11.11
N ILE A 16 -13.70 -14.78 -11.70
CA ILE A 16 -14.93 -13.97 -11.58
C ILE A 16 -16.22 -14.75 -11.88
N LYS A 17 -16.18 -15.63 -12.89
CA LYS A 17 -17.33 -16.46 -13.32
C LYS A 17 -17.69 -17.58 -12.32
N GLU A 18 -16.78 -17.88 -11.40
CA GLU A 18 -16.86 -18.95 -10.41
C GLU A 18 -17.27 -18.42 -9.02
N LEU A 19 -17.25 -17.09 -8.83
CA LEU A 19 -17.64 -16.46 -7.56
C LEU A 19 -19.13 -16.61 -7.27
N ASP A 20 -19.46 -16.87 -6.01
CA ASP A 20 -20.81 -16.70 -5.48
C ASP A 20 -21.04 -15.22 -5.13
N PHE A 21 -21.92 -14.56 -5.86
CA PHE A 21 -22.23 -13.15 -5.67
C PHE A 21 -23.26 -12.89 -4.56
N THR A 22 -23.89 -13.93 -4.01
CA THR A 22 -24.95 -13.82 -2.99
C THR A 22 -24.54 -13.03 -1.75
N PRO A 23 -23.30 -13.14 -1.22
CA PRO A 23 -22.87 -12.39 -0.04
C PRO A 23 -22.65 -10.89 -0.30
N PHE A 24 -22.55 -10.45 -1.55
CA PHE A 24 -22.10 -9.10 -1.90
C PHE A 24 -23.29 -8.17 -2.17
N ARG A 25 -23.29 -7.01 -1.51
CA ARG A 25 -24.25 -5.93 -1.80
C ARG A 25 -23.73 -5.08 -2.95
N MET A 26 -24.25 -5.30 -4.16
CA MET A 26 -23.86 -4.58 -5.38
C MET A 26 -24.50 -3.18 -5.51
N ARG A 27 -24.83 -2.56 -4.37
CA ARG A 27 -25.44 -1.22 -4.27
C ARG A 27 -24.76 -0.45 -3.15
N VAL A 28 -24.20 0.70 -3.48
CA VAL A 28 -23.42 1.53 -2.55
C VAL A 28 -24.06 2.92 -2.47
N SER A 29 -24.30 3.42 -1.26
CA SER A 29 -24.83 4.78 -1.06
C SER A 29 -23.79 5.82 -1.46
N THR A 30 -24.21 6.87 -2.17
CA THR A 30 -23.33 8.00 -2.52
C THR A 30 -22.98 8.89 -1.34
N GLU A 31 -23.79 8.88 -0.27
CA GLU A 31 -23.53 9.67 0.95
C GLU A 31 -22.15 9.36 1.55
N ARG A 32 -21.65 8.14 1.34
CA ARG A 32 -20.33 7.68 1.79
C ARG A 32 -19.18 8.57 1.33
N TYR A 33 -19.35 9.26 0.19
CA TYR A 33 -18.28 10.01 -0.45
C TYR A 33 -18.38 11.52 -0.22
N HIS A 34 -19.49 12.02 0.34
CA HIS A 34 -19.70 13.47 0.43
C HIS A 34 -20.41 13.92 1.71
N SER A 35 -21.00 13.03 2.51
CA SER A 35 -21.71 13.40 3.75
C SER A 35 -20.70 13.69 4.86
N PRO A 36 -20.76 14.88 5.50
CA PRO A 36 -20.01 15.17 6.71
C PRO A 36 -20.34 14.21 7.86
N GLU A 37 -21.59 13.77 7.97
CA GLU A 37 -22.02 12.82 9.01
C GLU A 37 -21.44 11.42 8.80
N PHE A 38 -21.35 10.95 7.55
CA PHE A 38 -20.65 9.71 7.23
C PHE A 38 -19.15 9.84 7.54
N HIS A 39 -18.54 10.96 7.13
CA HIS A 39 -17.13 11.25 7.36
C HIS A 39 -16.76 11.26 8.84
N GLU A 40 -17.59 11.85 9.72
CA GLU A 40 -17.32 11.83 11.16
C GLU A 40 -17.44 10.41 11.73
N ARG A 41 -18.38 9.59 11.25
CA ARG A 41 -18.44 8.17 11.64
C ARG A 41 -17.20 7.40 11.19
N GLU A 42 -16.68 7.67 9.99
CA GLU A 42 -15.41 7.09 9.53
C GLU A 42 -14.26 7.53 10.43
N ARG A 43 -14.18 8.82 10.77
CA ARG A 43 -13.16 9.33 11.69
C ARG A 43 -13.18 8.59 13.02
N GLU A 44 -14.32 8.56 13.70
CA GLU A 44 -14.45 7.98 15.04
C GLU A 44 -14.26 6.45 15.04
N ASN A 45 -14.88 5.76 14.09
CA ASN A 45 -15.02 4.31 14.18
C ASN A 45 -14.07 3.53 13.28
N LEU A 46 -13.56 4.12 12.20
CA LEU A 46 -12.61 3.47 11.29
C LEU A 46 -11.21 4.03 11.51
N TRP A 47 -10.98 5.31 11.19
CA TRP A 47 -9.65 5.91 11.18
C TRP A 47 -8.98 5.97 12.56
N MET A 48 -9.75 6.12 13.64
CA MET A 48 -9.20 6.07 15.01
C MET A 48 -9.07 4.65 15.58
N ARG A 49 -9.32 3.60 14.79
CA ARG A 49 -9.38 2.21 15.28
C ARG A 49 -8.73 1.16 14.38
N VAL A 50 -8.41 1.53 13.15
CA VAL A 50 -7.82 0.63 12.15
C VAL A 50 -6.32 0.84 12.01
N TRP A 51 -5.59 -0.24 11.72
CA TRP A 51 -4.17 -0.19 11.36
C TRP A 51 -3.97 0.55 10.04
N GLN A 52 -2.96 1.42 9.98
CA GLN A 52 -2.66 2.27 8.83
C GLN A 52 -1.15 2.35 8.59
N VAL A 53 -0.74 2.38 7.33
CA VAL A 53 0.66 2.66 6.98
C VAL A 53 0.97 4.13 7.26
N ALA A 54 1.94 4.36 8.15
CA ALA A 54 2.37 5.69 8.59
C ALA A 54 3.70 6.14 7.97
N GLY A 55 4.41 5.23 7.29
CA GLY A 55 5.68 5.49 6.60
C GLY A 55 6.50 4.20 6.48
N ARG A 56 7.81 4.31 6.22
CA ARG A 56 8.73 3.17 6.14
C ARG A 56 9.71 3.15 7.29
N ALA A 57 10.16 1.94 7.64
CA ALA A 57 11.20 1.74 8.65
C ALA A 57 12.51 2.46 8.28
N GLU A 58 12.79 2.62 6.98
CA GLU A 58 13.94 3.36 6.46
C GLU A 58 13.83 4.89 6.56
N ASP A 59 12.65 5.44 6.89
CA ASP A 59 12.49 6.89 7.11
C ASP A 59 13.07 7.33 8.46
N ILE A 60 13.25 6.37 9.37
CA ILE A 60 13.87 6.53 10.69
C ILE A 60 14.92 5.44 10.91
N PRO A 61 16.02 5.39 10.15
CA PRO A 61 16.94 4.26 10.11
C PRO A 61 17.75 4.09 11.40
N GLU A 62 18.12 5.19 12.07
CA GLU A 62 19.03 5.17 13.21
C GLU A 62 18.29 5.33 14.55
N ALA A 63 18.86 4.80 15.62
CA ALA A 63 18.30 4.97 16.96
C ALA A 63 18.25 6.47 17.33
N GLY A 64 17.06 6.95 17.72
CA GLY A 64 16.79 8.36 18.00
C GLY A 64 16.15 9.11 16.84
N ASP A 65 16.13 8.53 15.63
CA ASP A 65 15.36 9.10 14.52
C ASP A 65 13.87 8.96 14.81
N TRP A 66 13.13 10.04 14.56
CA TRP A 66 11.70 10.11 14.74
C TRP A 66 11.01 10.87 13.61
N MET A 67 9.75 10.53 13.39
CA MET A 67 8.85 11.22 12.47
C MET A 67 7.46 11.39 13.08
N GLU A 68 6.78 12.45 12.69
CA GLU A 68 5.40 12.75 13.05
C GLU A 68 4.45 12.12 12.03
N TYR A 69 3.46 11.38 12.50
CA TYR A 69 2.31 10.96 11.72
C TYR A 69 1.09 11.77 12.15
N ARG A 70 0.35 12.33 11.19
CA ARG A 70 -0.84 13.16 11.44
C ARG A 70 -2.03 12.62 10.68
N LEU A 71 -3.18 12.62 11.34
CA LEU A 71 -4.47 12.30 10.75
C LEU A 71 -5.54 13.15 11.41
N PHE A 72 -6.31 13.89 10.61
CA PHE A 72 -7.19 14.94 11.11
C PHE A 72 -6.44 15.92 12.03
N ASP A 73 -6.97 16.16 13.22
CA ASP A 73 -6.42 16.97 14.30
C ASP A 73 -5.59 16.15 15.31
N GLN A 74 -5.32 14.88 15.02
CA GLN A 74 -4.53 13.99 15.87
C GLN A 74 -3.10 13.85 15.33
N SER A 75 -2.13 13.66 16.24
CA SER A 75 -0.71 13.54 15.91
C SER A 75 -0.01 12.53 16.82
N TRP A 76 0.87 11.73 16.22
CA TRP A 76 1.69 10.71 16.87
C TRP A 76 3.15 10.84 16.47
N VAL A 77 4.04 10.51 17.40
CA VAL A 77 5.49 10.43 17.15
C VAL A 77 5.87 8.97 17.03
N LEU A 78 6.47 8.62 15.90
CA LEU A 78 7.09 7.33 15.62
C LEU A 78 8.59 7.48 15.81
N VAL A 79 9.22 6.60 16.59
CA VAL A 79 10.64 6.71 16.93
C VAL A 79 11.34 5.37 16.97
N ARG A 80 12.57 5.31 16.46
CA ARG A 80 13.44 4.14 16.65
C ARG A 80 14.17 4.23 18.00
N GLY A 81 13.91 3.27 18.88
CA GLY A 81 14.59 3.17 20.16
C GLY A 81 16.05 2.72 20.04
N LYS A 82 16.80 2.85 21.15
CA LYS A 82 18.20 2.38 21.24
C LYS A 82 18.35 0.87 21.09
N ASP A 83 17.27 0.14 21.29
CA ASP A 83 17.17 -1.30 21.09
C ASP A 83 16.77 -1.68 19.65
N GLY A 84 16.63 -0.70 18.76
CA GLY A 84 16.25 -0.89 17.37
C GLY A 84 14.75 -1.01 17.12
N ALA A 85 13.93 -1.18 18.17
CA ALA A 85 12.47 -1.29 18.04
C ALA A 85 11.84 0.08 17.75
N ILE A 86 10.90 0.12 16.81
CA ILE A 86 10.10 1.31 16.50
C ILE A 86 8.90 1.35 17.45
N ARG A 87 8.60 2.54 17.98
CA ARG A 87 7.51 2.79 18.93
C ARG A 87 6.70 4.00 18.51
N GLY A 88 5.41 4.01 18.85
CA GLY A 88 4.53 5.15 18.65
C GLY A 88 4.04 5.74 19.97
N PHE A 89 3.95 7.07 20.03
CA PHE A 89 3.38 7.79 21.17
C PHE A 89 2.45 8.89 20.68
N VAL A 90 1.38 9.17 21.43
CA VAL A 90 0.59 10.40 21.24
C VAL A 90 1.53 11.60 21.38
N ASN A 91 1.51 12.52 20.41
CA ASN A 91 2.36 13.72 20.39
C ASN A 91 1.85 14.80 21.35
N ALA A 92 1.73 14.46 22.64
CA ALA A 92 1.28 15.38 23.68
C ALA A 92 2.00 15.10 25.00
N CYS A 93 2.65 16.13 25.55
CA CYS A 93 3.29 16.07 26.85
C CYS A 93 2.25 15.79 27.96
N ARG A 94 2.55 14.83 28.85
CA ARG A 94 1.66 14.43 29.97
C ARG A 94 1.43 15.52 31.01
N HIS A 95 2.19 16.62 30.98
CA HIS A 95 2.01 17.74 31.89
C HIS A 95 0.79 18.60 31.53
N ARG A 96 0.81 19.22 30.34
CA ARG A 96 -0.20 20.20 29.90
C ARG A 96 -0.57 20.06 28.41
N GLY A 97 -0.32 18.89 27.82
CA GLY A 97 -0.75 18.58 26.45
C GLY A 97 0.04 19.25 25.33
N ASN A 98 1.18 19.88 25.62
CA ASN A 98 1.99 20.51 24.57
C ASN A 98 2.59 19.45 23.64
N ALA A 99 2.39 19.59 22.33
CA ALA A 99 3.12 18.80 21.34
C ALA A 99 4.64 19.02 21.51
N PHE A 100 5.44 18.00 21.24
CA PHE A 100 6.90 18.06 21.48
C PHE A 100 7.74 17.69 20.27
N CYS A 101 7.10 17.26 19.18
CA CYS A 101 7.72 16.94 17.89
C CYS A 101 6.89 17.54 16.77
N GLU A 102 7.55 18.05 15.73
CA GLU A 102 6.93 18.53 14.50
C GLU A 102 7.76 18.04 13.31
N GLY A 103 7.13 17.39 12.33
CA GLY A 103 7.82 16.86 11.15
C GLY A 103 8.73 15.68 11.46
N ARG A 104 10.04 15.82 11.28
CA ARG A 104 11.02 14.73 11.47
C ARG A 104 12.28 15.23 12.16
N GLY A 105 13.00 14.36 12.85
CA GLY A 105 14.26 14.73 13.46
C GLY A 105 14.99 13.58 14.15
N HIS A 106 16.04 13.94 14.88
CA HIS A 106 16.85 13.00 15.65
C HIS A 106 16.97 13.49 17.11
N ALA A 107 16.77 12.61 18.07
CA ALA A 107 16.85 12.95 19.48
C ALA A 107 17.34 11.77 20.34
N ALA A 108 18.21 12.05 21.32
CA ALA A 108 18.58 11.07 22.33
C ALA A 108 17.49 10.87 23.41
N ARG A 109 16.58 11.85 23.53
CA ARG A 109 15.41 11.90 24.42
C ARG A 109 14.46 12.99 23.93
N PHE A 110 13.16 12.86 24.18
CA PHE A 110 12.21 13.93 23.92
C PHE A 110 12.22 14.94 25.06
N THR A 111 12.19 16.24 24.74
CA THR A 111 12.09 17.31 25.74
C THR A 111 10.96 18.24 25.34
N CYS A 112 9.93 18.32 26.16
CA CYS A 112 8.79 19.19 25.91
C CYS A 112 9.25 20.66 25.93
N PRO A 113 9.00 21.44 24.86
CA PRO A 113 9.50 22.81 24.75
C PRO A 113 8.84 23.79 25.73
N TYR A 114 7.73 23.39 26.37
CA TYR A 114 7.02 24.26 27.28
C TYR A 114 7.69 24.35 28.67
N HIS A 115 7.96 23.21 29.31
CA HIS A 115 8.49 23.16 30.68
C HIS A 115 9.60 22.12 30.87
N ASN A 116 10.25 21.68 29.79
CA ASN A 116 11.40 20.77 29.82
C ASN A 116 11.17 19.40 30.49
N TRP A 117 9.91 18.93 30.52
CA TRP A 117 9.65 17.53 30.85
C TRP A 117 10.33 16.65 29.81
N SER A 118 11.17 15.72 30.28
CA SER A 118 12.03 14.92 29.42
C SER A 118 11.62 13.46 29.46
N TYR A 119 11.44 12.85 28.29
CA TYR A 119 11.03 11.46 28.12
C TYR A 119 12.11 10.66 27.39
N GLY A 120 12.26 9.40 27.75
CA GLY A 120 13.09 8.45 26.99
C GLY A 120 12.47 8.15 25.63
N LEU A 121 13.24 7.51 24.74
CA LEU A 121 12.73 7.00 23.47
C LEU A 121 11.80 5.79 23.64
N ASP A 122 11.78 5.22 24.83
CA ASP A 122 10.81 4.23 25.31
C ASP A 122 9.56 4.87 25.93
N GLY A 123 9.47 6.20 25.93
CA GLY A 123 8.34 6.95 26.48
C GLY A 123 8.37 7.19 27.98
N GLN A 124 9.33 6.63 28.73
CA GLN A 124 9.39 6.80 30.18
C GLN A 124 9.71 8.25 30.57
N LEU A 125 9.06 8.76 31.62
CA LEU A 125 9.37 10.08 32.16
C LEU A 125 10.73 10.06 32.89
N LEU A 126 11.73 10.71 32.32
CA LEU A 126 13.08 10.77 32.90
C LEU A 126 13.17 11.87 33.95
N ALA A 127 12.73 13.07 33.58
CA ALA A 127 12.92 14.27 34.40
C ALA A 127 11.77 15.26 34.26
N VAL A 128 11.48 15.93 35.38
CA VAL A 128 10.57 17.08 35.47
C VAL A 128 11.42 18.27 35.89
N ALA A 129 11.32 19.40 35.17
CA ALA A 129 11.99 20.62 35.60
C ALA A 129 11.31 21.16 36.87
N LYS A 130 12.08 21.40 37.93
CA LYS A 130 11.59 21.96 39.18
C LYS A 130 11.89 23.46 39.26
N PRO A 131 10.93 24.32 39.63
CA PRO A 131 11.23 25.57 40.32
C PRO A 131 11.57 25.24 41.78
N ASP A 132 12.45 26.02 42.43
CA ASP A 132 13.14 25.74 43.72
C ASP A 132 12.23 25.50 44.96
N PHE A 133 11.37 24.49 44.94
CA PHE A 133 10.44 24.16 46.03
C PHE A 133 10.87 22.91 46.82
N ASP A 134 10.51 22.89 48.09
CA ASP A 134 10.82 21.87 49.09
C ASP A 134 10.04 20.57 48.84
N GLY A 135 10.71 19.53 48.33
CA GLY A 135 10.19 18.14 48.26
C GLY A 135 10.55 17.40 46.97
N THR A 136 10.06 16.16 46.84
CA THR A 136 10.36 15.20 45.77
C THR A 136 9.41 15.35 44.58
N THR A 137 9.77 14.82 43.40
CA THR A 137 8.86 14.86 42.24
C THR A 137 7.62 14.01 42.51
N GLU A 138 7.82 12.88 43.20
CA GLU A 138 6.78 11.93 43.57
C GLU A 138 5.72 12.58 44.47
N GLU A 139 6.12 13.45 45.42
CA GLU A 139 5.20 14.14 46.32
C GLU A 139 4.27 15.15 45.62
N PHE A 140 4.76 15.86 44.60
CA PHE A 140 4.00 16.96 43.98
C PHE A 140 3.41 16.64 42.61
N VAL A 141 4.01 15.70 41.88
CA VAL A 141 3.66 15.39 40.49
C VAL A 141 3.08 13.99 40.37
N GLY A 142 3.51 13.05 41.22
CA GLY A 142 3.09 11.65 41.21
C GLY A 142 4.18 10.70 40.72
N ASN A 143 3.83 9.42 40.61
CA ASN A 143 4.77 8.39 40.19
C ASN A 143 5.17 8.59 38.72
N LYS A 144 6.48 8.66 38.45
CA LYS A 144 7.01 8.80 37.09
C LYS A 144 6.59 7.66 36.17
N ASP A 145 6.40 6.46 36.70
CA ASP A 145 5.99 5.27 35.94
C ASP A 145 4.58 5.42 35.35
N GLU A 146 3.73 6.28 35.95
CA GLU A 146 2.36 6.55 35.48
C GLU A 146 2.28 7.75 34.52
N LEU A 147 3.39 8.49 34.39
CA LEU A 147 3.48 9.76 33.70
C LEU A 147 4.34 9.69 32.42
N GLY A 148 4.67 8.49 31.94
CA GLY A 148 5.28 8.28 30.63
C GLY A 148 4.35 8.69 29.48
N LEU A 149 4.90 8.84 28.28
CA LEU A 149 4.10 9.15 27.08
C LEU A 149 3.03 8.08 26.85
N VAL A 150 1.88 8.49 26.30
CA VAL A 150 0.80 7.54 25.97
C VAL A 150 1.22 6.77 24.72
N GLN A 151 1.54 5.49 24.90
CA GLN A 151 1.93 4.61 23.80
C GLN A 151 0.72 4.20 22.96
N VAL A 152 0.94 4.10 21.65
CA VAL A 152 0.01 3.52 20.67
C VAL A 152 0.65 2.31 19.97
N PRO A 153 -0.14 1.32 19.52
CA PRO A 153 0.36 0.18 18.76
C PRO A 153 1.09 0.63 17.49
N VAL A 154 2.31 0.12 17.33
CA VAL A 154 3.15 0.30 16.15
C VAL A 154 3.87 -1.00 15.88
N GLU A 155 3.75 -1.49 14.65
CA GLU A 155 4.38 -2.72 14.19
C GLU A 155 4.93 -2.51 12.77
N VAL A 156 5.88 -3.35 12.36
CA VAL A 156 6.54 -3.24 11.04
C VAL A 156 6.29 -4.50 10.24
N PHE A 157 5.80 -4.35 9.02
CA PHE A 157 5.61 -5.44 8.08
C PHE A 157 5.99 -5.01 6.66
N GLY A 158 6.75 -5.83 5.93
CA GLY A 158 7.20 -5.51 4.56
C GLY A 158 7.98 -4.20 4.44
N GLY A 159 8.64 -3.75 5.51
CA GLY A 159 9.35 -2.47 5.59
C GLY A 159 8.47 -1.26 5.88
N PHE A 160 7.15 -1.42 5.96
CA PHE A 160 6.19 -0.37 6.29
C PHE A 160 5.93 -0.34 7.79
N ILE A 161 5.89 0.87 8.35
CA ILE A 161 5.48 1.11 9.74
C ILE A 161 3.96 1.23 9.74
N PHE A 162 3.29 0.32 10.42
CA PHE A 162 1.87 0.40 10.70
C PHE A 162 1.63 1.02 12.07
N LEU A 163 0.68 1.93 12.16
CA LEU A 163 0.20 2.53 13.41
C LEU A 163 -1.30 2.26 13.54
N ASN A 164 -1.76 1.95 14.76
CA ASN A 164 -3.18 1.96 15.10
C ASN A 164 -3.43 2.98 16.21
N PRO A 165 -4.35 3.96 16.04
CA PRO A 165 -4.69 4.89 17.11
C PRO A 165 -5.38 4.26 18.32
N ASP A 166 -6.07 3.12 18.16
CA ASP A 166 -6.69 2.38 19.27
C ASP A 166 -5.64 1.59 20.05
N ARG A 167 -5.51 1.92 21.32
CA ARG A 167 -4.54 1.29 22.24
C ARG A 167 -4.85 -0.17 22.55
N ASN A 168 -6.05 -0.62 22.23
CA ASN A 168 -6.50 -1.99 22.42
C ASN A 168 -6.61 -2.75 21.08
N ALA A 169 -6.00 -2.23 20.01
CA ALA A 169 -5.95 -2.91 18.73
C ALA A 169 -5.38 -4.33 18.87
N GLU A 170 -5.93 -5.23 18.07
CA GLU A 170 -5.32 -6.55 17.90
C GLU A 170 -3.94 -6.45 17.24
N PRO A 171 -3.06 -7.46 17.41
CA PRO A 171 -1.76 -7.49 16.75
C PRO A 171 -1.86 -7.32 15.22
N LEU A 172 -0.88 -6.65 14.61
CA LEU A 172 -0.88 -6.42 13.15
C LEU A 172 -0.95 -7.72 12.35
N ALA A 173 -0.29 -8.77 12.83
CA ALA A 173 -0.32 -10.08 12.18
C ALA A 173 -1.73 -10.69 12.12
N ASP A 174 -2.56 -10.47 13.15
CA ASP A 174 -3.94 -10.93 13.18
C ASP A 174 -4.82 -10.09 12.25
N PHE A 175 -4.59 -8.78 12.22
CA PHE A 175 -5.27 -7.85 11.31
C PHE A 175 -5.01 -8.19 9.83
N LEU A 176 -3.73 -8.28 9.43
CA LEU A 176 -3.36 -8.57 8.03
C LEU A 176 -3.70 -10.00 7.61
N GLY A 177 -3.71 -10.94 8.58
CA GLY A 177 -3.97 -12.35 8.37
C GLY A 177 -3.16 -12.93 7.21
N GLU A 178 -3.82 -13.72 6.36
CA GLU A 178 -3.17 -14.42 5.25
C GLU A 178 -2.63 -13.48 4.16
N ALA A 179 -3.16 -12.25 4.04
CA ALA A 179 -2.67 -11.30 3.04
C ALA A 179 -1.19 -10.96 3.28
N ALA A 180 -0.76 -10.93 4.54
CA ALA A 180 0.65 -10.74 4.89
C ALA A 180 1.53 -11.91 4.42
N GLU A 181 1.04 -13.15 4.50
CA GLU A 181 1.82 -14.33 4.09
C GLU A 181 2.16 -14.29 2.59
N PHE A 182 1.20 -13.89 1.76
CA PHE A 182 1.42 -13.77 0.32
C PHE A 182 2.33 -12.58 -0.03
N LEU A 183 2.14 -11.43 0.62
CA LEU A 183 2.93 -10.24 0.35
C LEU A 183 4.39 -10.38 0.83
N ALA A 184 4.64 -11.10 1.92
CA ALA A 184 5.98 -11.30 2.47
C ALA A 184 6.95 -11.98 1.50
N ALA A 185 6.43 -12.75 0.53
CA ALA A 185 7.26 -13.42 -0.48
C ALA A 185 7.96 -12.43 -1.44
N TYR A 186 7.44 -11.19 -1.58
CA TYR A 186 8.02 -10.17 -2.46
C TYR A 186 9.18 -9.39 -1.85
N LYS A 187 9.45 -9.55 -0.54
CA LYS A 187 10.55 -8.84 0.15
C LYS A 187 10.45 -7.32 0.02
N CYS A 188 9.26 -6.75 0.22
CA CYS A 188 9.02 -5.30 0.12
C CYS A 188 9.94 -4.46 1.03
N GLU A 189 10.43 -5.05 2.13
CA GLU A 189 11.41 -4.44 3.04
C GLU A 189 12.79 -4.21 2.40
N GLU A 190 13.08 -4.88 1.28
CA GLU A 190 14.31 -4.76 0.52
C GLU A 190 14.21 -3.81 -0.68
N MET A 191 13.02 -3.29 -0.96
CA MET A 191 12.78 -2.34 -2.04
C MET A 191 12.95 -0.89 -1.57
N VAL A 192 13.36 -0.02 -2.49
CA VAL A 192 13.43 1.44 -2.27
C VAL A 192 12.52 2.16 -3.24
N ALA A 193 12.03 3.33 -2.85
CA ALA A 193 11.27 4.19 -3.75
C ALA A 193 12.12 4.50 -4.98
N HIS A 194 11.60 4.39 -6.20
CA HIS A 194 12.35 4.59 -7.43
C HIS A 194 11.47 5.20 -8.51
N GLY A 195 11.95 6.24 -9.19
CA GLY A 195 11.25 6.92 -10.28
C GLY A 195 10.05 7.77 -9.84
N LEU A 196 9.10 7.20 -9.09
CA LEU A 196 7.87 7.86 -8.64
C LEU A 196 7.73 7.76 -7.11
N ASN A 197 7.60 8.90 -6.44
CA ASN A 197 7.32 9.01 -5.00
C ASN A 197 6.66 10.37 -4.74
N VAL A 198 5.35 10.45 -4.92
CA VAL A 198 4.62 11.72 -5.01
C VAL A 198 3.43 11.74 -4.07
N LYS A 199 3.31 12.80 -3.28
CA LYS A 199 2.18 13.07 -2.39
C LYS A 199 1.52 14.38 -2.77
N GLU A 200 0.19 14.35 -2.88
CA GLU A 200 -0.57 15.45 -3.47
C GLU A 200 -2.02 15.47 -2.94
N THR A 201 -2.63 16.65 -2.92
CA THR A 201 -4.05 16.80 -2.62
C THR A 201 -4.86 16.63 -3.90
N ILE A 202 -5.93 15.85 -3.83
CA ILE A 202 -6.85 15.64 -4.95
C ILE A 202 -8.29 15.91 -4.53
N GLU A 203 -9.08 16.47 -5.44
CA GLU A 203 -10.46 16.92 -5.17
C GLU A 203 -11.47 15.76 -5.31
N CYS A 204 -11.16 14.64 -4.65
CA CYS A 204 -12.07 13.53 -4.44
C CYS A 204 -11.97 12.94 -3.03
N ASN A 205 -13.03 12.24 -2.60
CA ASN A 205 -13.00 11.49 -1.36
C ASN A 205 -11.94 10.39 -1.43
N TRP A 206 -11.26 10.11 -0.31
CA TRP A 206 -10.20 9.10 -0.24
C TRP A 206 -10.62 7.71 -0.75
N LYS A 207 -11.92 7.36 -0.61
CA LYS A 207 -12.46 6.09 -1.10
C LYS A 207 -12.57 6.04 -2.62
N VAL A 208 -12.75 7.17 -3.30
CA VAL A 208 -12.77 7.23 -4.78
C VAL A 208 -11.45 6.71 -5.33
N VAL A 209 -10.33 7.09 -4.69
CA VAL A 209 -9.00 6.56 -5.02
C VAL A 209 -8.96 5.04 -4.84
N MET A 210 -9.41 4.56 -3.68
CA MET A 210 -9.35 3.12 -3.40
C MET A 210 -10.26 2.31 -4.32
N ASP A 211 -11.42 2.85 -4.68
CA ASP A 211 -12.37 2.22 -5.60
C ASP A 211 -11.75 2.10 -7.00
N ALA A 212 -11.08 3.14 -7.51
CA ALA A 212 -10.49 3.16 -8.85
C ALA A 212 -9.47 2.05 -9.11
N PHE A 213 -8.67 1.69 -8.09
CA PHE A 213 -7.61 0.68 -8.26
C PHE A 213 -8.04 -0.75 -7.93
N GLN A 214 -9.28 -0.97 -7.49
CA GLN A 214 -9.74 -2.30 -7.06
C GLN A 214 -10.46 -3.11 -8.14
N GLU A 215 -10.68 -2.53 -9.31
CA GLU A 215 -11.45 -3.10 -10.42
C GLU A 215 -10.80 -2.81 -11.78
N GLY A 216 -11.06 -3.68 -12.76
CA GLY A 216 -10.58 -3.53 -14.14
C GLY A 216 -11.65 -3.07 -15.13
N TYR A 217 -12.90 -2.87 -14.70
CA TYR A 217 -14.04 -2.59 -15.58
C TYR A 217 -13.87 -1.32 -16.41
N HIS A 218 -13.21 -0.29 -15.86
CA HIS A 218 -12.93 0.94 -16.60
C HIS A 218 -11.82 0.78 -17.64
N VAL A 219 -10.95 -0.24 -17.56
CA VAL A 219 -9.77 -0.41 -18.44
C VAL A 219 -10.17 -0.36 -19.91
N GLN A 220 -11.24 -1.06 -20.29
CA GLN A 220 -11.74 -1.08 -21.67
C GLN A 220 -12.15 0.29 -22.23
N GLY A 221 -12.51 1.25 -21.36
CA GLY A 221 -12.98 2.58 -21.75
C GLY A 221 -11.94 3.68 -21.52
N VAL A 222 -11.17 3.60 -20.44
CA VAL A 222 -10.24 4.63 -19.98
C VAL A 222 -8.81 4.34 -20.43
N HIS A 223 -8.40 3.06 -20.47
CA HIS A 223 -7.05 2.62 -20.85
C HIS A 223 -7.06 1.71 -22.09
N PRO A 224 -7.55 2.17 -23.25
CA PRO A 224 -7.60 1.35 -24.47
C PRO A 224 -6.22 0.80 -24.88
N GLU A 225 -5.13 1.43 -24.47
CA GLU A 225 -3.75 0.98 -24.67
C GLU A 225 -3.39 -0.29 -23.87
N LEU A 226 -4.07 -0.58 -22.75
CA LEU A 226 -3.80 -1.73 -21.89
C LEU A 226 -4.63 -2.98 -22.26
N VAL A 227 -5.72 -2.80 -23.00
CA VAL A 227 -6.67 -3.88 -23.38
C VAL A 227 -5.98 -5.03 -24.13
N ALA A 228 -4.92 -4.75 -24.89
CA ALA A 228 -4.21 -5.79 -25.63
C ALA A 228 -3.35 -6.72 -24.75
N ALA A 229 -3.07 -6.32 -23.50
CA ALA A 229 -2.17 -7.03 -22.59
C ALA A 229 -2.91 -7.65 -21.38
N MET A 230 -4.22 -7.43 -21.25
CA MET A 230 -5.03 -7.83 -20.11
C MET A 230 -6.26 -8.63 -20.55
N ASP A 231 -6.54 -9.74 -19.86
CA ASP A 231 -7.79 -10.49 -19.98
C ASP A 231 -8.45 -10.60 -18.60
N GLU A 232 -9.38 -9.68 -18.34
CA GLU A 232 -10.14 -9.60 -17.08
C GLU A 232 -10.91 -10.90 -16.77
N SER A 233 -11.23 -11.72 -17.77
CA SER A 233 -11.94 -12.99 -17.57
C SER A 233 -11.09 -14.06 -16.88
N LEU A 234 -9.77 -13.86 -16.87
CA LEU A 234 -8.79 -14.72 -16.21
C LEU A 234 -8.39 -14.21 -14.83
N GLU A 235 -8.96 -13.09 -14.36
CA GLU A 235 -8.71 -12.59 -13.03
C GLU A 235 -9.25 -13.53 -11.96
N ARG A 236 -8.43 -13.71 -10.92
CA ARG A 236 -8.76 -14.50 -9.73
C ARG A 236 -8.90 -13.60 -8.52
N TYR A 237 -9.79 -13.96 -7.60
CA TYR A 237 -10.14 -13.14 -6.46
C TYR A 237 -10.03 -13.91 -5.14
N GLY A 238 -9.40 -13.29 -4.15
CA GLY A 238 -9.32 -13.75 -2.78
C GLY A 238 -9.78 -12.66 -1.81
N PHE A 239 -10.55 -13.05 -0.80
CA PHE A 239 -11.05 -12.17 0.26
C PHE A 239 -10.54 -12.69 1.62
N PHE A 240 -9.90 -11.81 2.39
CA PHE A 240 -9.15 -12.16 3.61
C PHE A 240 -9.47 -11.15 4.72
N GLY A 241 -10.49 -11.44 5.53
CA GLY A 241 -11.01 -10.45 6.47
C GLY A 241 -11.58 -9.25 5.69
N ASP A 242 -11.09 -8.05 5.99
CA ASP A 242 -11.43 -6.81 5.26
C ASP A 242 -10.50 -6.56 4.05
N HIS A 243 -9.47 -7.39 3.87
CA HIS A 243 -8.51 -7.28 2.77
C HIS A 243 -8.99 -8.07 1.54
N SER A 244 -8.52 -7.65 0.37
CA SER A 244 -8.77 -8.40 -0.87
C SER A 244 -7.56 -8.44 -1.77
N ILE A 245 -7.40 -9.53 -2.50
CA ILE A 245 -6.34 -9.72 -3.50
C ILE A 245 -7.00 -10.11 -4.82
N ALA A 246 -6.63 -9.44 -5.89
CA ALA A 246 -6.88 -9.91 -7.25
C ALA A 246 -5.57 -10.25 -7.95
N THR A 247 -5.59 -11.25 -8.83
CA THR A 247 -4.45 -11.56 -9.69
C THR A 247 -4.90 -11.52 -11.15
N ALA A 248 -4.27 -10.67 -11.95
CA ALA A 248 -4.52 -10.60 -13.39
C ALA A 248 -3.35 -11.22 -14.15
N PRO A 249 -3.59 -12.29 -14.93
CA PRO A 249 -2.58 -12.84 -15.81
C PRO A 249 -2.10 -11.80 -16.82
N PHE A 250 -0.81 -11.49 -16.76
CA PHE A 250 -0.23 -10.49 -17.65
C PHE A 250 0.43 -11.14 -18.86
N GLY A 251 0.24 -10.57 -20.05
CA GLY A 251 0.74 -11.15 -21.30
C GLY A 251 -0.02 -12.39 -21.79
N ALA A 252 -1.17 -12.70 -21.20
CA ALA A 252 -2.08 -13.77 -21.65
C ALA A 252 -3.12 -13.20 -22.62
N ALA A 253 -2.69 -12.79 -23.82
CA ALA A 253 -3.64 -12.39 -24.85
C ALA A 253 -4.36 -13.63 -25.39
N HIS A 254 -5.69 -13.69 -25.23
CA HIS A 254 -6.52 -14.80 -25.70
C HIS A 254 -6.34 -15.01 -27.21
N ASP A 255 -6.06 -16.25 -27.64
CA ASP A 255 -5.93 -16.64 -29.05
C ASP A 255 -4.91 -15.84 -29.88
N ALA A 256 -4.01 -15.10 -29.22
CA ALA A 256 -2.93 -14.41 -29.88
C ALA A 256 -1.90 -15.44 -30.37
N GLY A 257 -1.50 -15.35 -31.64
CA GLY A 257 -0.43 -16.20 -32.16
C GLY A 257 0.85 -16.03 -31.33
N VAL A 258 1.70 -17.06 -31.31
CA VAL A 258 3.00 -17.09 -30.61
C VAL A 258 3.80 -15.80 -30.79
N GLU A 259 3.82 -15.25 -32.00
CA GLU A 259 4.56 -14.03 -32.34
C GLU A 259 3.99 -12.81 -31.63
N VAL A 260 2.66 -12.73 -31.46
CA VAL A 260 2.01 -11.63 -30.75
C VAL A 260 2.33 -11.68 -29.26
N GLU A 261 2.36 -12.88 -28.66
CA GLU A 261 2.76 -13.07 -27.26
C GLU A 261 4.21 -12.62 -27.04
N ILE A 262 5.13 -13.00 -27.93
CA ILE A 262 6.54 -12.61 -27.86
C ILE A 262 6.71 -11.09 -27.97
N GLU A 263 6.04 -10.44 -28.94
CA GLU A 263 6.11 -8.99 -29.09
C GLU A 263 5.47 -8.26 -27.89
N GLY A 264 4.40 -8.82 -27.31
CA GLY A 264 3.84 -8.37 -26.03
C GLY A 264 4.89 -8.40 -24.92
N ILE A 265 5.58 -9.53 -24.75
CA ILE A 265 6.65 -9.68 -23.73
C ILE A 265 7.78 -8.66 -23.94
N ARG A 266 8.18 -8.40 -25.19
CA ARG A 266 9.20 -7.39 -25.53
C ARG A 266 8.77 -5.97 -25.20
N GLY A 267 7.47 -5.69 -25.21
CA GLY A 267 6.89 -4.39 -24.88
C GLY A 267 6.78 -4.10 -23.38
N LEU A 268 6.87 -5.13 -22.52
CA LEU A 268 6.63 -4.99 -21.08
C LEU A 268 7.49 -3.96 -20.35
N PRO A 269 8.78 -3.73 -20.69
CA PRO A 269 9.59 -2.71 -20.03
C PRO A 269 9.03 -1.29 -20.07
N ALA A 270 8.11 -0.99 -21.00
CA ALA A 270 7.46 0.31 -21.04
C ALA A 270 6.53 0.55 -19.85
N THR A 271 5.97 -0.53 -19.29
CA THR A 271 5.09 -0.51 -18.11
C THR A 271 5.83 -0.98 -16.86
N PHE A 272 6.75 -1.93 -17.02
CA PHE A 272 7.43 -2.66 -15.96
C PHE A 272 8.94 -2.64 -16.15
N PRO A 273 9.61 -1.55 -15.74
CA PRO A 273 11.02 -1.33 -15.98
C PRO A 273 11.91 -2.47 -15.51
N ALA A 274 11.59 -3.13 -14.39
CA ALA A 274 12.38 -4.23 -13.85
C ALA A 274 12.41 -5.46 -14.78
N VAL A 275 11.41 -5.64 -15.66
CA VAL A 275 11.39 -6.73 -16.66
C VAL A 275 12.51 -6.56 -17.69
N ALA A 276 13.00 -5.33 -17.92
CA ALA A 276 14.10 -5.06 -18.86
C ALA A 276 15.36 -5.90 -18.54
N ASP A 277 15.62 -6.16 -17.26
CA ASP A 277 16.78 -6.94 -16.82
C ASP A 277 16.67 -8.43 -17.20
N ALA A 278 15.44 -8.95 -17.31
CA ALA A 278 15.18 -10.34 -17.66
C ALA A 278 15.06 -10.56 -19.18
N LEU A 279 14.85 -9.50 -19.98
CA LEU A 279 14.70 -9.63 -21.43
C LEU A 279 15.89 -10.28 -22.13
N PRO A 280 17.16 -9.96 -21.85
CA PRO A 280 18.29 -10.66 -22.47
C PRO A 280 18.23 -12.17 -22.25
N ARG A 281 17.89 -12.59 -21.03
CA ARG A 281 17.78 -14.01 -20.71
C ARG A 281 16.58 -14.66 -21.37
N PHE A 282 15.46 -13.94 -21.46
CA PHE A 282 14.28 -14.37 -22.20
C PHE A 282 14.61 -14.59 -23.69
N GLU A 283 15.34 -13.67 -24.33
CA GLU A 283 15.76 -13.80 -25.73
C GLU A 283 16.69 -15.00 -25.97
N ASP A 284 17.60 -15.28 -25.03
CA ASP A 284 18.46 -16.47 -25.09
C ASP A 284 17.62 -17.76 -25.07
N LEU A 285 16.68 -17.86 -24.13
CA LEU A 285 15.76 -19.00 -24.01
C LEU A 285 14.87 -19.13 -25.26
N LEU A 286 14.34 -18.00 -25.75
CA LEU A 286 13.50 -17.96 -26.94
C LEU A 286 14.26 -18.39 -28.20
N GLY A 287 15.56 -18.05 -28.30
CA GLY A 287 16.44 -18.42 -29.40
C GLY A 287 16.63 -19.92 -29.56
N GLU A 288 16.55 -20.70 -28.48
CA GLU A 288 16.62 -22.17 -28.50
C GLU A 288 15.44 -22.81 -29.25
N HIS A 289 14.35 -22.06 -29.39
CA HIS A 289 13.11 -22.48 -30.06
C HIS A 289 12.95 -21.89 -31.47
N ARG A 290 13.94 -21.14 -31.97
CA ARG A 290 13.87 -20.48 -33.28
C ARG A 290 14.39 -21.41 -34.38
N GLY A 291 13.52 -21.77 -35.32
CA GLY A 291 13.86 -22.58 -36.48
C GLY A 291 14.68 -21.81 -37.52
N GLY A 292 15.26 -22.55 -38.47
CA GLY A 292 16.08 -21.97 -39.55
C GLY A 292 15.31 -21.03 -40.51
N SER A 293 13.97 -21.11 -40.53
CA SER A 293 13.07 -20.18 -41.25
C SER A 293 12.81 -18.88 -40.48
N GLY A 294 13.20 -18.79 -39.21
CA GLY A 294 12.93 -17.67 -38.32
C GLY A 294 11.65 -17.80 -37.49
N GLU A 295 10.84 -18.83 -37.74
CA GLU A 295 9.63 -19.17 -36.96
C GLU A 295 9.98 -19.81 -35.62
N TYR A 296 9.12 -19.61 -34.60
CA TYR A 296 9.29 -20.23 -33.29
C TYR A 296 8.48 -21.52 -33.19
N THR A 297 9.06 -22.57 -32.61
CA THR A 297 8.37 -23.83 -32.35
C THR A 297 8.70 -24.32 -30.95
N PHE A 298 7.66 -24.49 -30.13
CA PHE A 298 7.80 -24.89 -28.74
C PHE A 298 7.43 -26.35 -28.53
N PRO A 299 8.14 -27.09 -27.65
CA PRO A 299 7.70 -28.38 -27.16
C PRO A 299 6.33 -28.29 -26.48
N GLU A 300 5.63 -29.42 -26.39
CA GLU A 300 4.36 -29.51 -25.65
C GLU A 300 4.54 -28.99 -24.21
N GLY A 301 3.66 -28.07 -23.80
CA GLY A 301 3.68 -27.47 -22.47
C GLY A 301 4.71 -26.35 -22.28
N THR A 302 5.44 -25.92 -23.31
CA THR A 302 6.31 -24.73 -23.27
C THR A 302 5.61 -23.57 -23.97
N THR A 303 5.65 -22.39 -23.36
CA THR A 303 5.08 -21.14 -23.91
C THR A 303 6.07 -19.99 -23.73
N PRO A 304 6.00 -18.92 -24.54
CA PRO A 304 6.78 -17.70 -24.31
C PRO A 304 6.63 -17.17 -22.88
N ARG A 305 5.42 -17.16 -22.32
CA ARG A 305 5.18 -16.82 -20.90
C ARG A 305 5.97 -17.67 -19.91
N LEU A 306 6.05 -18.99 -20.08
CA LEU A 306 6.85 -19.85 -19.21
C LEU A 306 8.35 -19.54 -19.31
N LEU A 307 8.84 -19.22 -20.51
CA LEU A 307 10.23 -18.79 -20.71
C LEU A 307 10.51 -17.45 -20.03
N LEU A 308 9.56 -16.50 -20.06
CA LEU A 308 9.68 -15.24 -19.33
C LEU A 308 9.75 -15.48 -17.81
N GLN A 309 8.87 -16.32 -17.26
CA GLN A 309 8.90 -16.68 -15.84
C GLN A 309 10.23 -17.33 -15.45
N GLN A 310 10.77 -18.21 -16.30
CA GLN A 310 12.11 -18.77 -16.10
C GLN A 310 13.19 -17.68 -16.12
N ALA A 311 13.17 -16.79 -17.11
CA ALA A 311 14.12 -15.70 -17.25
C ALA A 311 14.10 -14.76 -16.04
N LEU A 312 12.93 -14.36 -15.56
CA LEU A 312 12.76 -13.53 -14.36
C LEU A 312 13.35 -14.22 -13.13
N ARG A 313 13.02 -15.51 -12.92
CA ARG A 313 13.55 -16.26 -11.78
C ARG A 313 15.07 -16.34 -11.79
N GLU A 314 15.65 -16.71 -12.93
CA GLU A 314 17.10 -16.82 -13.09
C GLU A 314 17.78 -15.46 -12.91
N THR A 315 17.22 -14.41 -13.49
CA THR A 315 17.75 -13.04 -13.39
C THR A 315 17.73 -12.53 -11.95
N TRP A 316 16.58 -12.59 -11.26
CA TRP A 316 16.46 -12.11 -9.89
C TRP A 316 17.34 -12.90 -8.92
N THR A 317 17.38 -14.23 -9.08
CA THR A 317 18.26 -15.09 -8.28
C THR A 317 19.73 -14.73 -8.50
N ALA A 318 20.14 -14.48 -9.77
CA ALA A 318 21.50 -14.09 -10.09
C ALA A 318 21.89 -12.71 -9.56
N LYS A 319 20.94 -11.76 -9.51
CA LYS A 319 21.15 -10.43 -8.91
C LYS A 319 21.15 -10.45 -7.38
N GLY A 320 20.58 -11.49 -6.75
CA GLY A 320 20.60 -11.69 -5.31
C GLY A 320 19.26 -11.51 -4.60
N LEU A 321 18.16 -11.32 -5.33
CA LEU A 321 16.80 -11.30 -4.77
C LEU A 321 16.31 -12.74 -4.56
N ASP A 322 15.90 -13.07 -3.33
CA ASP A 322 15.28 -14.36 -3.05
C ASP A 322 13.84 -14.42 -3.55
N VAL A 323 13.67 -15.02 -4.73
CA VAL A 323 12.37 -15.29 -5.37
C VAL A 323 11.90 -16.73 -5.17
N SER A 324 12.55 -17.52 -4.30
CA SER A 324 12.20 -18.93 -4.10
C SER A 324 10.81 -19.12 -3.47
N GLY A 325 10.32 -18.11 -2.75
CA GLY A 325 8.98 -18.08 -2.16
C GLY A 325 7.85 -17.69 -3.12
N LEU A 326 8.18 -17.19 -4.33
CA LEU A 326 7.19 -16.77 -5.32
C LEU A 326 6.77 -17.93 -6.23
N THR A 327 5.49 -18.03 -6.56
CA THR A 327 5.00 -18.94 -7.60
C THR A 327 5.40 -18.45 -9.00
N GLN A 328 5.13 -19.26 -10.03
CA GLN A 328 5.35 -18.84 -11.41
C GLN A 328 4.53 -17.60 -11.78
N ASN A 329 3.25 -17.57 -11.39
CA ASN A 329 2.38 -16.43 -11.67
C ASN A 329 2.83 -15.19 -10.91
N GLN A 330 3.26 -15.31 -9.65
CA GLN A 330 3.78 -14.16 -8.90
C GLN A 330 5.04 -13.51 -9.51
N LEU A 331 5.74 -14.21 -10.42
CA LEU A 331 6.85 -13.61 -11.16
C LEU A 331 6.38 -12.66 -12.27
N THR A 332 5.24 -12.93 -12.91
CA THR A 332 4.81 -12.22 -14.13
C THR A 332 3.48 -11.51 -14.02
N ASP A 333 2.56 -12.00 -13.20
CA ASP A 333 1.19 -11.51 -13.11
C ASP A 333 1.10 -10.33 -12.18
N ASN A 334 0.15 -9.44 -12.46
CA ASN A 334 -0.14 -8.32 -11.59
C ASN A 334 -0.93 -8.81 -10.39
N GLN A 335 -0.44 -8.45 -9.21
CA GLN A 335 -0.98 -8.91 -7.94
C GLN A 335 -1.47 -7.69 -7.19
N PHE A 336 -2.78 -7.53 -7.14
CA PHE A 336 -3.47 -6.34 -6.64
C PHE A 336 -3.94 -6.58 -5.21
N TYR A 337 -3.20 -6.08 -4.23
CA TYR A 337 -3.59 -6.11 -2.83
C TYR A 337 -4.35 -4.84 -2.48
N LEU A 338 -5.45 -5.01 -1.75
CA LEU A 338 -6.00 -3.97 -0.90
C LEU A 338 -5.77 -4.37 0.54
N LEU A 339 -4.80 -3.74 1.19
CA LEU A 339 -4.69 -3.74 2.63
C LEU A 339 -5.57 -2.63 3.17
N PHE A 340 -6.81 -3.01 3.52
CA PHE A 340 -7.78 -2.16 4.22
C PHE A 340 -7.14 -1.28 5.31
N PRO A 341 -7.56 -0.01 5.46
CA PRO A 341 -8.62 0.64 4.68
C PRO A 341 -8.12 1.22 3.36
N ASN A 342 -6.85 1.61 3.27
CA ASN A 342 -6.43 2.63 2.32
C ASN A 342 -5.06 2.39 1.68
N PHE A 343 -4.58 1.14 1.64
CA PHE A 343 -3.27 0.82 1.12
C PHE A 343 -3.37 -0.21 -0.02
N PHE A 344 -3.33 0.30 -1.24
CA PHE A 344 -3.34 -0.48 -2.46
C PHE A 344 -1.93 -0.79 -2.94
N ILE A 345 -1.73 -2.00 -3.44
CA ILE A 345 -0.44 -2.48 -3.96
C ILE A 345 -0.70 -3.23 -5.26
N THR A 346 -0.04 -2.84 -6.34
CA THR A 346 0.19 -3.70 -7.51
C THR A 346 1.65 -4.12 -7.51
N ILE A 347 1.93 -5.42 -7.50
CA ILE A 347 3.29 -5.92 -7.34
C ILE A 347 3.53 -7.18 -8.18
N HIS A 348 4.77 -7.33 -8.60
CA HIS A 348 5.32 -8.59 -9.10
C HIS A 348 6.78 -8.75 -8.62
N ALA A 349 7.51 -9.73 -9.13
CA ALA A 349 8.90 -9.95 -8.71
C ALA A 349 9.82 -8.76 -9.04
N GLY A 350 10.30 -8.08 -8.01
CA GLY A 350 11.34 -7.05 -8.10
C GLY A 350 10.84 -5.61 -8.15
N GLU A 351 9.55 -5.36 -8.39
CA GLU A 351 8.97 -4.00 -8.35
C GLU A 351 7.46 -4.02 -8.09
N GLY A 352 6.94 -2.87 -7.65
CA GLY A 352 5.50 -2.63 -7.52
C GLY A 352 5.15 -1.15 -7.35
N THR A 353 3.90 -0.81 -7.62
CA THR A 353 3.32 0.51 -7.37
C THR A 353 2.38 0.42 -6.17
N PHE A 354 2.55 1.37 -5.25
CA PHE A 354 1.85 1.43 -3.98
C PHE A 354 1.11 2.75 -3.92
N ILE A 355 -0.18 2.68 -3.62
CA ILE A 355 -1.08 3.83 -3.61
C ILE A 355 -1.76 3.87 -2.25
N SER A 356 -1.72 5.03 -1.61
CA SER A 356 -2.49 5.28 -0.40
C SER A 356 -3.25 6.58 -0.49
N SER A 357 -4.39 6.66 0.19
CA SER A 357 -5.18 7.88 0.29
C SER A 357 -5.67 8.07 1.72
N VAL A 358 -5.60 9.29 2.23
CA VAL A 358 -6.09 9.64 3.57
C VAL A 358 -7.01 10.85 3.51
N PRO A 359 -8.01 10.95 4.39
CA PRO A 359 -8.80 12.15 4.57
C PRO A 359 -7.94 13.40 4.63
N HIS A 360 -8.39 14.46 3.96
CA HIS A 360 -7.68 15.71 4.01
C HIS A 360 -7.71 16.30 5.44
N PRO A 361 -6.62 16.92 5.93
CA PRO A 361 -6.52 17.42 7.31
C PRO A 361 -7.54 18.50 7.70
N ASP A 362 -8.19 19.15 6.75
CA ASP A 362 -9.24 20.14 7.01
C ASP A 362 -10.62 19.51 7.32
N GLY A 363 -10.76 18.19 7.15
CA GLY A 363 -12.00 17.46 7.39
C GLY A 363 -13.05 17.60 6.28
N GLU A 364 -12.70 18.13 5.11
CA GLU A 364 -13.60 18.20 3.95
C GLU A 364 -13.72 16.81 3.30
N PRO A 365 -14.92 16.17 3.27
CA PRO A 365 -15.06 14.82 2.73
C PRO A 365 -14.77 14.71 1.22
N ASN A 366 -14.84 15.82 0.48
CA ASN A 366 -14.70 15.83 -0.97
C ASN A 366 -13.26 15.92 -1.47
N ARG A 367 -12.26 15.91 -0.58
CA ARG A 367 -10.85 15.92 -0.96
C ARG A 367 -10.03 15.01 -0.05
N CYS A 368 -8.89 14.58 -0.55
CA CYS A 368 -7.99 13.70 0.18
C CYS A 368 -6.54 14.00 -0.18
N ILE A 369 -5.62 13.45 0.61
CA ILE A 369 -4.22 13.40 0.22
C ILE A 369 -3.96 11.99 -0.27
N TRP A 370 -3.49 11.86 -1.51
CA TRP A 370 -2.99 10.59 -2.04
C TRP A 370 -1.47 10.57 -2.09
N HIS A 371 -0.91 9.37 -2.02
CA HIS A 371 0.53 9.12 -2.12
C HIS A 371 0.73 7.93 -3.04
N VAL A 372 1.45 8.16 -4.14
CA VAL A 372 1.80 7.15 -5.14
C VAL A 372 3.31 6.94 -5.12
N VAL A 373 3.74 5.70 -4.95
CA VAL A 373 5.16 5.33 -4.91
C VAL A 373 5.41 4.07 -5.71
N ASN A 374 6.44 4.08 -6.54
CA ASN A 374 7.01 2.88 -7.12
C ASN A 374 8.15 2.40 -6.22
N TYR A 375 8.05 1.18 -5.72
CA TYR A 375 9.13 0.51 -5.00
C TYR A 375 9.78 -0.50 -5.92
N GLN A 376 11.11 -0.47 -6.00
CA GLN A 376 11.89 -1.41 -6.80
C GLN A 376 13.04 -1.98 -5.97
N TRP A 377 13.30 -3.26 -6.18
CA TRP A 377 14.43 -3.95 -5.57
C TRP A 377 15.72 -3.62 -6.32
N PHE A 378 16.75 -3.29 -5.56
CA PHE A 378 18.12 -3.13 -6.05
C PHE A 378 19.08 -3.93 -5.14
N PRO A 379 20.23 -4.38 -5.68
CA PRO A 379 21.33 -4.87 -4.86
C PRO A 379 21.63 -3.89 -3.71
N PRO A 380 21.95 -4.36 -2.49
CA PRO A 380 22.12 -3.50 -1.32
C PRO A 380 23.02 -2.28 -1.54
N GLU A 381 24.10 -2.44 -2.31
CA GLU A 381 25.05 -1.39 -2.66
C GLU A 381 24.51 -0.33 -3.63
N GLU A 382 23.44 -0.62 -4.37
CA GLU A 382 22.83 0.27 -5.36
C GLU A 382 21.59 1.02 -4.83
N ARG A 383 21.00 0.56 -3.71
CA ARG A 383 19.75 1.10 -3.14
C ARG A 383 19.81 2.61 -2.91
N ALA A 384 20.89 3.08 -2.28
CA ALA A 384 21.04 4.51 -1.97
C ALA A 384 21.13 5.40 -3.22
N ALA A 385 21.74 4.90 -4.30
CA ALA A 385 21.88 5.66 -5.55
C ALA A 385 20.58 5.71 -6.37
N ASN A 386 19.67 4.75 -6.16
CA ASN A 386 18.42 4.64 -6.89
C ASN A 386 17.19 5.11 -6.10
N LYS A 387 17.36 5.47 -4.83
CA LYS A 387 16.26 5.94 -3.98
C LYS A 387 15.73 7.30 -4.45
N ALA A 388 14.45 7.37 -4.77
CA ALA A 388 13.72 8.58 -5.05
C ALA A 388 13.26 9.25 -3.75
N GLU A 389 13.54 10.54 -3.63
CA GLU A 389 13.01 11.37 -2.55
C GLU A 389 11.51 11.62 -2.72
N LEU A 390 10.83 11.86 -1.60
CA LEU A 390 9.42 12.26 -1.63
C LEU A 390 9.27 13.64 -2.28
N VAL A 391 8.39 13.73 -3.26
CA VAL A 391 7.93 14.99 -3.85
C VAL A 391 6.55 15.29 -3.28
N GLU A 392 6.45 16.35 -2.48
CA GLU A 392 5.17 16.89 -2.03
C GLU A 392 4.74 18.01 -2.97
N ILE A 393 3.57 17.85 -3.60
CA ILE A 393 2.99 18.83 -4.51
C ILE A 393 2.25 19.89 -3.71
N ALA A 394 2.39 21.15 -4.12
CA ALA A 394 1.68 22.25 -3.48
C ALA A 394 0.16 22.11 -3.72
N GLU A 395 -0.63 22.65 -2.80
CA GLU A 395 -2.08 22.73 -2.99
C GLU A 395 -2.39 23.48 -4.30
N ASP A 396 -3.27 22.92 -5.14
CA ASP A 396 -3.65 23.35 -6.49
C ASP A 396 -2.63 23.13 -7.63
N ASP A 397 -1.45 22.56 -7.36
CA ASP A 397 -0.53 22.08 -8.41
C ASP A 397 -0.85 20.62 -8.80
N HIS A 398 -0.27 20.17 -9.92
CA HIS A 398 -0.44 18.81 -10.44
C HIS A 398 0.90 18.16 -10.79
N PHE A 399 1.13 16.92 -10.34
CA PHE A 399 2.23 16.11 -10.84
C PHE A 399 1.86 15.40 -12.16
N PRO A 400 2.64 15.54 -13.24
CA PRO A 400 2.33 14.86 -14.50
C PRO A 400 2.62 13.35 -14.41
N TYR A 401 1.60 12.53 -14.21
CA TYR A 401 1.74 11.08 -14.14
C TYR A 401 1.93 10.46 -15.53
N PHE A 402 2.33 9.19 -15.56
CA PHE A 402 2.33 8.44 -16.81
C PHE A 402 0.90 8.20 -17.28
N LEU A 403 0.71 8.02 -18.60
CA LEU A 403 -0.59 8.11 -19.27
C LEU A 403 -1.75 7.39 -18.55
N ALA A 404 -1.58 6.12 -18.17
CA ALA A 404 -2.66 5.38 -17.52
C ALA A 404 -3.03 5.98 -16.15
N LEU A 405 -2.04 6.25 -15.28
CA LEU A 405 -2.32 6.85 -13.98
C LEU A 405 -2.84 8.29 -14.08
N GLU A 406 -2.42 9.03 -15.11
CA GLU A 406 -2.97 10.36 -15.43
C GLU A 406 -4.44 10.29 -15.83
N GLN A 407 -4.82 9.28 -16.62
CA GLN A 407 -6.22 9.05 -16.97
C GLN A 407 -7.06 8.73 -15.72
N ASP A 408 -6.55 7.88 -14.81
CA ASP A 408 -7.22 7.60 -13.53
C ASP A 408 -7.37 8.87 -12.68
N TYR A 409 -6.29 9.65 -12.58
CA TYR A 409 -6.26 10.94 -11.90
C TYR A 409 -7.43 11.83 -12.34
N GLU A 410 -7.55 12.06 -13.64
CA GLU A 410 -8.60 12.90 -14.22
C GLU A 410 -10.02 12.36 -13.95
N GLN A 411 -10.20 11.02 -13.91
CA GLN A 411 -11.51 10.43 -13.66
C GLN A 411 -11.97 10.59 -12.20
N MET A 412 -11.07 10.54 -11.23
CA MET A 412 -11.46 10.59 -9.81
C MET A 412 -12.17 11.90 -9.42
N GLU A 413 -11.68 13.04 -9.89
CA GLU A 413 -12.35 14.34 -9.63
C GLU A 413 -13.68 14.45 -10.39
N HIS A 414 -13.74 13.92 -11.61
CA HIS A 414 -14.98 13.83 -12.38
C HIS A 414 -16.03 12.97 -11.69
N GLN A 415 -15.62 11.83 -11.11
CA GLN A 415 -16.47 10.94 -10.35
C GLN A 415 -16.99 11.64 -9.09
N GLN A 416 -16.13 12.32 -8.32
CA GLN A 416 -16.55 13.07 -7.13
C GLN A 416 -17.61 14.12 -7.45
N ARG A 417 -17.46 14.87 -8.55
CA ARG A 417 -18.48 15.82 -9.02
C ARG A 417 -19.83 15.17 -9.29
N GLY A 418 -19.84 13.95 -9.83
CA GLY A 418 -21.04 13.15 -10.05
C GLY A 418 -21.67 12.63 -8.76
N LEU A 419 -20.84 12.12 -7.85
CA LEU A 419 -21.26 11.59 -6.53
C LEU A 419 -21.98 12.63 -5.67
N ARG A 420 -21.66 13.91 -5.86
CA ARG A 420 -22.28 15.04 -5.14
C ARG A 420 -23.67 15.44 -5.67
N GLN A 421 -24.15 14.84 -6.74
CA GLN A 421 -25.48 15.17 -7.27
C GLN A 421 -26.56 14.66 -6.30
N SER A 422 -27.34 15.58 -5.73
CA SER A 422 -28.33 15.27 -4.68
C SER A 422 -29.41 14.27 -5.10
N MET A 423 -29.62 14.03 -6.39
CA MET A 423 -30.58 13.05 -6.90
C MET A 423 -29.99 11.65 -7.11
N LEU A 424 -28.67 11.51 -7.10
CA LEU A 424 -28.00 10.21 -7.18
C LEU A 424 -27.76 9.71 -5.74
N GLN A 425 -28.58 8.76 -5.30
CA GLN A 425 -28.58 8.26 -3.91
C GLN A 425 -27.78 6.98 -3.74
N GLU A 426 -27.74 6.14 -4.77
CA GLU A 426 -26.98 4.89 -4.77
C GLU A 426 -26.33 4.66 -6.13
N MET A 427 -25.14 4.06 -6.11
CA MET A 427 -24.45 3.49 -7.26
C MET A 427 -24.80 2.01 -7.42
N ALA A 428 -24.66 1.50 -8.64
CA ALA A 428 -24.81 0.08 -8.95
C ALA A 428 -23.46 -0.45 -9.39
N LEU A 429 -23.00 -1.51 -8.72
CA LEU A 429 -21.77 -2.20 -9.08
C LEU A 429 -22.07 -3.37 -10.03
N THR A 430 -21.18 -3.59 -10.98
CA THR A 430 -21.15 -4.76 -11.85
C THR A 430 -20.39 -5.90 -11.18
N ARG A 431 -20.40 -7.09 -11.80
CA ARG A 431 -19.70 -8.26 -11.24
C ARG A 431 -18.18 -8.09 -11.18
N GLN A 432 -17.60 -7.26 -12.04
CA GLN A 432 -16.15 -6.98 -12.02
C GLN A 432 -15.75 -6.10 -10.83
N GLU A 433 -16.72 -5.41 -10.22
CA GLU A 433 -16.53 -4.54 -9.06
C GLU A 433 -16.85 -5.28 -7.74
N VAL A 434 -16.72 -6.61 -7.71
CA VAL A 434 -16.99 -7.42 -6.50
C VAL A 434 -16.06 -7.06 -5.33
N ARG A 435 -14.84 -6.62 -5.62
CA ARG A 435 -13.89 -6.12 -4.60
C ARG A 435 -14.37 -4.83 -3.97
N LEU A 436 -14.97 -3.91 -4.75
CA LEU A 436 -15.61 -2.71 -4.20
C LEU A 436 -16.78 -3.09 -3.30
N ALA A 437 -17.61 -4.05 -3.73
CA ALA A 437 -18.73 -4.52 -2.90
C ALA A 437 -18.25 -5.10 -1.54
N HIS A 438 -17.16 -5.87 -1.55
CA HIS A 438 -16.50 -6.35 -0.34
C HIS A 438 -15.95 -5.20 0.52
N TYR A 439 -15.21 -4.29 -0.09
CA TYR A 439 -14.60 -3.14 0.57
C TYR A 439 -15.63 -2.23 1.25
N HIS A 440 -16.74 -1.93 0.58
CA HIS A 440 -17.83 -1.14 1.16
C HIS A 440 -18.62 -1.88 2.24
N ALA A 441 -18.66 -3.21 2.20
CA ALA A 441 -19.18 -4.03 3.31
C ALA A 441 -18.25 -3.99 4.53
N ALA A 442 -16.94 -4.04 4.33
CA ALA A 442 -15.96 -3.84 5.39
C ALA A 442 -16.15 -2.45 6.03
N ILE A 443 -16.19 -1.37 5.24
CA ILE A 443 -16.48 -0.01 5.74
C ILE A 443 -17.76 0.02 6.59
N SER A 444 -18.86 -0.59 6.11
CA SER A 444 -20.13 -0.67 6.85
C SER A 444 -19.96 -1.27 8.24
N SER A 445 -19.17 -2.34 8.35
CA SER A 445 -18.94 -3.02 9.64
C SER A 445 -18.23 -2.10 10.65
N TRP A 446 -17.34 -1.24 10.17
CA TRP A 446 -16.62 -0.26 10.99
C TRP A 446 -17.50 0.92 11.37
N VAL A 447 -18.33 1.46 10.44
CA VAL A 447 -19.18 2.64 10.69
C VAL A 447 -20.56 2.33 11.28
N GLY A 448 -20.85 1.05 11.58
CA GLY A 448 -22.05 0.59 12.27
C GLY A 448 -23.32 0.56 11.40
N GLU A 449 -23.20 0.17 10.14
CA GLU A 449 -24.31 0.05 9.17
C GLU A 449 -24.81 -1.38 8.92
#